data_AF-A0A950ESD7-F1
#
_entry.id   AF-A0A950ESD7-F1
#
_cell.length_a   1.000
_cell.length_b   1.000
_cell.length_c   1.000
_cell.angle_alpha   90.00
_cell.angle_beta   90.00
_cell.angle_gamma   90.00
#
_symmetry.space_group_name_H-M   'P 1'
#
loop_
_entity.id
_entity.type
_entity.pdbx_description
1 polymer ?
#
loop_
_entity_poly.entity_id
_entity_poly.type
_entity_poly.pdbx_seq_one_letter_code
_entity_poly.pdbx_strand_id
1 'polypeptide(L)' 'MRALYAAKLGGDTPLANLELGERPTPQPGPGEVRVKVKAATLNHHDYWTLRGVVGYPVTPPRILG' A
#
# COMPACT_ATOMS: atom_id res chain seq x y z
N MET A 1 -0.54 -5.25 12.93
CA MET A 1 -0.36 -6.18 11.80
C MET A 1 0.72 -5.63 10.90
N ARG A 2 1.67 -6.47 10.47
CA ARG A 2 2.75 -6.05 9.58
C ARG A 2 2.22 -5.79 8.18
N ALA A 3 2.52 -4.63 7.62
CA ALA A 3 2.16 -4.26 6.26
C ALA A 3 3.32 -3.54 5.57
N LEU A 4 3.46 -3.79 4.27
CA LEU A 4 4.26 -2.96 3.38
C LEU A 4 3.38 -1.81 2.87
N TYR A 5 3.84 -0.57 2.95
CA TYR A 5 3.07 0.60 2.57
C TYR A 5 3.95 1.65 1.88
N ALA A 6 3.36 2.43 0.99
CA ALA A 6 3.95 3.64 0.45
C ALA A 6 4.02 4.70 1.56
N ALA A 7 5.23 5.01 2.02
CA ALA A 7 5.49 6.09 2.99
C ALA A 7 5.63 7.45 2.31
N LYS A 8 6.02 7.43 1.03
CA LYS A 8 6.17 8.60 0.14
C LYS A 8 5.68 8.22 -1.27
N LEU A 9 5.61 9.19 -2.17
CA LEU A 9 5.35 8.99 -3.59
C LEU A 9 6.29 9.88 -4.42
N GLY A 10 6.53 9.48 -5.67
CA GLY A 10 7.33 10.23 -6.64
C GLY A 10 8.82 9.87 -6.63
N GLY A 11 9.58 10.61 -7.45
CA GLY A 11 11.03 10.43 -7.62
C GLY A 11 11.40 9.29 -8.57
N ASP A 12 12.71 9.17 -8.83
CA ASP A 12 13.26 8.24 -9.81
C ASP A 12 13.53 6.83 -9.25
N THR A 13 13.32 6.64 -7.95
CA THR A 13 13.51 5.35 -7.24
C THR A 13 12.24 4.93 -6.50
N PRO A 14 11.15 4.57 -7.21
CA PRO A 14 9.82 4.48 -6.61
C PRO A 14 9.70 3.40 -5.53
N LEU A 15 10.45 2.31 -5.66
CA LEU A 15 10.48 1.23 -4.67
C LEU A 15 11.09 1.66 -3.33
N ALA A 16 11.96 2.68 -3.32
CA ALA A 16 12.53 3.23 -2.08
C ALA A 16 11.49 3.97 -1.22
N ASN A 17 10.32 4.26 -1.78
CA ASN A 17 9.21 4.87 -1.05
C ASN A 17 8.38 3.86 -0.24
N LEU A 18 8.69 2.55 -0.35
CA LEU A 18 8.03 1.51 0.42
C LEU A 18 8.70 1.33 1.79
N GLU A 19 7.88 1.25 2.84
CA GLU A 19 8.31 0.91 4.19
C GLU A 19 7.53 -0.29 4.71
N LEU A 20 8.19 -1.14 5.49
CA LEU A 20 7.57 -2.24 6.21
C LEU A 20 7.39 -1.84 7.68
N GLY A 21 6.18 -1.94 8.20
CA GLY A 21 5.92 -1.58 9.59
C GLY A 21 4.62 -2.13 10.16
N GLU A 22 4.42 -1.93 11.46
CA GLU A 22 3.18 -2.29 12.15
C GLU A 22 2.08 -1.26 11.87
N ARG A 23 0.93 -1.72 11.41
CA ARG A 23 -0.31 -0.94 11.22
C ARG A 23 -1.44 -1.52 12.09
N PRO A 24 -2.46 -0.73 12.47
CA PRO A 24 -3.61 -1.26 13.18
C PRO A 24 -4.26 -2.42 12.42
N THR A 25 -4.64 -3.47 13.13
CA THR A 25 -5.43 -4.54 12.52
C THR A 25 -6.84 -3.99 12.25
N PRO A 26 -7.32 -3.99 11.00
CA PRO A 26 -8.64 -3.47 10.70
C PRO A 26 -9.74 -4.33 11.34
N GLN A 27 -10.84 -3.70 11.72
CA GLN A 27 -12.07 -4.37 12.12
C GLN A 27 -13.08 -4.25 10.97
N PRO A 28 -13.62 -5.36 10.47
CA PRO A 28 -14.59 -5.31 9.37
C PRO A 28 -15.90 -4.70 9.83
N GLY A 29 -16.51 -3.87 8.98
CA GLY A 29 -17.87 -3.37 9.14
C GLY A 29 -18.95 -4.40 8.72
N PRO A 30 -20.23 -4.02 8.78
CA PRO A 30 -21.32 -4.87 8.31
C PRO A 30 -21.15 -5.27 6.84
N GLY A 31 -21.17 -6.57 6.54
CA GLY A 31 -20.99 -7.11 5.19
C GLY A 31 -19.53 -7.23 4.71
N GLU A 32 -18.56 -6.80 5.50
CA GLU A 32 -17.14 -6.94 5.19
C GLU A 32 -16.54 -8.20 5.84
N VAL A 33 -15.46 -8.72 5.26
CA VAL A 33 -14.70 -9.84 5.81
C VAL A 33 -13.25 -9.45 6.05
N ARG A 34 -12.68 -9.91 7.15
CA ARG A 34 -11.24 -9.76 7.42
C ARG A 34 -10.49 -10.99 6.91
N VAL A 35 -9.57 -10.78 5.98
CA VAL A 35 -8.74 -11.83 5.40
C VAL A 35 -7.35 -11.83 6.04
N LYS A 36 -6.84 -13.01 6.37
CA LYS A 36 -5.42 -13.19 6.74
C LYS A 36 -4.58 -13.41 5.49
N VAL A 37 -4.05 -12.32 4.94
CA VAL A 37 -3.18 -12.35 3.75
C VAL A 37 -1.94 -13.19 4.05
N LYS A 38 -1.68 -14.21 3.21
CA LYS A 38 -0.49 -15.08 3.31
C LYS A 38 0.65 -14.62 2.41
N ALA A 39 0.33 -14.07 1.25
CA ALA A 39 1.26 -13.53 0.28
C ALA A 39 0.58 -12.43 -0.53
N ALA A 40 1.38 -11.49 -1.01
CA ALA A 40 1.00 -10.47 -1.97
C ALA A 40 2.18 -10.26 -2.92
N THR A 41 1.92 -9.67 -4.09
CA THR A 41 2.95 -9.39 -5.10
C THR A 41 2.96 -7.91 -5.43
N LEU A 42 4.03 -7.43 -6.04
CA LEU A 42 4.06 -6.09 -6.62
C LEU A 42 3.63 -6.19 -8.09
N ASN A 43 2.61 -5.43 -8.43
CA ASN A 43 2.18 -5.24 -9.80
C ASN A 43 2.80 -3.96 -10.38
N HIS A 44 2.77 -3.85 -11.71
CA HIS A 44 3.23 -2.64 -12.38
C HIS A 44 2.38 -1.40 -12.02
N HIS A 45 1.11 -1.60 -11.67
CA HIS A 45 0.24 -0.54 -11.17
C HIS A 45 0.71 0.03 -9.82
N ASP A 46 1.22 -0.82 -8.92
CA ASP A 46 1.80 -0.37 -7.64
C ASP A 46 3.02 0.51 -7.89
N TYR A 47 3.86 0.13 -8.86
CA TYR A 47 5.01 0.91 -9.30
C TYR A 47 4.60 2.29 -9.85
N TRP A 48 3.54 2.36 -10.68
CA TRP A 48 3.02 3.64 -11.15
C TRP A 48 2.49 4.51 -10.03
N THR A 49 1.73 3.91 -9.10
CA THR A 49 1.26 4.61 -7.90
C THR A 49 2.43 5.19 -7.11
N LEU A 50 3.49 4.40 -6.88
CA LEU A 50 4.71 4.85 -6.18
C LEU A 50 5.44 5.98 -6.91
N ARG A 51 5.33 6.08 -8.24
CA ARG A 51 5.83 7.23 -9.03
C ARG A 51 4.93 8.48 -8.92
N GLY A 52 3.80 8.40 -8.23
CA GLY A 52 2.78 9.44 -8.24
C GLY A 52 1.94 9.48 -9.51
N VAL A 53 1.99 8.44 -10.34
CA VAL A 53 1.23 8.32 -11.59
C VAL A 53 -0.01 7.46 -11.33
N VAL A 54 -1.08 8.09 -10.84
CA VAL A 54 -2.33 7.42 -10.48
C VAL A 54 -3.51 8.35 -10.76
N GLY A 55 -4.64 7.79 -11.19
CA GLY A 55 -5.82 8.56 -11.62
C GLY A 55 -6.62 9.22 -10.49
N TYR A 56 -6.14 9.15 -9.24
CA TYR A 56 -6.79 9.73 -8.07
C TYR A 56 -5.74 10.13 -7.01
N PRO A 57 -6.04 11.07 -6.11
CA PRO A 57 -5.11 11.48 -5.07
C PRO A 57 -4.78 10.33 -4.11
N VAL A 58 -3.49 10.04 -3.94
CA VAL A 58 -2.99 9.09 -2.95
C VAL A 58 -2.19 9.85 -1.90
N THR A 59 -2.63 9.79 -0.64
CA THR A 59 -1.93 10.40 0.49
C THR A 59 -1.19 9.33 1.28
N PRO A 60 0.13 9.42 1.42
CA PRO A 60 0.90 8.56 2.32
C PRO A 60 0.58 8.80 3.80
N PRO A 61 0.71 7.79 4.68
CA PRO A 61 1.07 6.40 4.37
C PRO A 61 -0.11 5.62 3.76
N ARG A 62 0.16 4.83 2.71
CA ARG A 62 -0.86 4.02 2.01
C ARG A 62 -0.41 2.57 1.83
N ILE A 63 -1.19 1.61 2.33
CA ILE A 63 -1.01 0.19 1.99
C ILE A 63 -1.45 -0.01 0.53
N LEU A 64 -0.58 -0.63 -0.28
CA LEU A 64 -0.82 -0.97 -1.68
C LEU A 64 -1.22 -2.45 -1.81
N GLY A 65 -1.63 -2.86 -3.00
CA GLY A 65 -2.14 -4.21 -3.30
C GLY A 65 -3.49 -4.20 -4.00
#